data_AF-A0A1G4YEK5-F1
#
_entry.id   AF-A0A1G4YEK5-F1
#
_cell.length_a   1.000
_cell.length_b   1.000
_cell.length_c   1.000
_cell.angle_alpha   90.00
_cell.angle_beta   90.00
_cell.angle_gamma   90.00
#
_symmetry.space_group_name_H-M   'P 1'
#
loop_
_entity.id
_entity.type
_entity.pdbx_description
1 polymer ?
#
loop_
_entity_poly.entity_id
_entity_poly.type
_entity_poly.pdbx_seq_one_letter_code
_entity_poly.pdbx_strand_id
1 'polypeptide(L)'
;MKVDIATLQAMAAQCRGEAAEQTSRLGTLSAGIDTGVTDGWSDSSAALEFRRLYDQWRASSQGVSQALAGMGDLLTDVGTAYQQHEAEMAARIGALV
;
A
#
# COMPACT_ATOMS: atom_id res chain seq x y z
N MET A 1 21.62 -12.12 12.02
CA MET A 1 21.44 -10.66 11.83
C MET A 1 19.98 -10.34 12.16
N LYS A 2 19.71 -9.61 13.24
CA LYS A 2 18.34 -9.15 13.58
C LYS A 2 18.08 -7.90 12.73
N VAL A 3 16.94 -7.84 12.05
CA VAL A 3 16.54 -6.60 11.36
C VAL A 3 16.28 -5.56 12.45
N ASP A 4 16.89 -4.39 12.33
CA ASP A 4 16.73 -3.30 13.28
C ASP A 4 15.31 -2.71 13.24
N ILE A 5 14.77 -2.32 14.40
CA ILE A 5 13.41 -1.80 14.54
C ILE A 5 13.24 -0.49 13.78
N ALA A 6 14.26 0.39 13.80
CA ALA A 6 14.17 1.64 13.04
C ALA A 6 14.12 1.37 11.53
N THR A 7 14.83 0.35 11.06
CA THR A 7 14.75 -0.13 9.67
C THR A 7 13.35 -0.65 9.34
N LEU A 8 12.73 -1.48 10.19
CA LEU A 8 11.36 -1.96 9.99
C LEU A 8 10.35 -0.82 9.92
N GLN A 9 10.45 0.15 10.84
CA GLN A 9 9.57 1.31 10.90
C GLN A 9 9.73 2.22 9.68
N ALA A 10 10.98 2.45 9.23
CA ALA A 10 11.26 3.24 8.04
C ALA A 10 10.67 2.58 6.79
N MET A 11 10.86 1.27 6.62
CA MET A 11 10.29 0.54 5.50
C MET A 11 8.76 0.50 5.56
N ALA A 12 8.17 0.34 6.75
CA ALA A 12 6.73 0.40 6.93
C ALA A 12 6.15 1.75 6.49
N ALA A 13 6.80 2.85 6.90
CA ALA A 13 6.41 4.20 6.51
C ALA A 13 6.54 4.40 5.00
N GLN A 14 7.63 3.91 4.40
CA GLN A 14 7.84 3.99 2.95
C GLN A 14 6.75 3.24 2.18
N CYS A 15 6.46 1.99 2.55
CA CYS A 15 5.41 1.20 1.88
C CYS A 15 4.04 1.88 1.91
N ARG A 16 3.65 2.45 3.06
CA ARG A 16 2.38 3.19 3.18
C ARG A 16 2.39 4.51 2.41
N GLY A 17 3.51 5.23 2.42
CA GLY A 17 3.69 6.46 1.64
C GLY A 17 3.53 6.21 0.15
N GLU A 18 4.22 5.20 -0.38
CA GLU A 18 4.11 4.78 -1.78
C GLU A 18 2.67 4.36 -2.13
N ALA A 19 2.00 3.59 -1.27
CA ALA A 19 0.60 3.20 -1.47
C ALA A 19 -0.33 4.42 -1.61
N ALA A 20 -0.16 5.43 -0.75
CA ALA A 20 -0.96 6.65 -0.76
C ALA A 20 -0.68 7.51 -2.00
N GLU A 21 0.60 7.67 -2.36
CA GLU A 21 0.99 8.42 -3.55
C GLU A 21 0.45 7.75 -4.82
N GLN A 22 0.57 6.43 -4.91
CA GLN A 22 0.03 5.68 -6.04
C GLN A 22 -1.48 5.84 -6.12
N THR A 23 -2.21 5.69 -5.01
CA THR A 23 -3.67 5.90 -4.97
C THR A 23 -4.06 7.29 -5.47
N SER A 24 -3.32 8.34 -5.08
CA SER A 24 -3.55 9.71 -5.54
C SER A 24 -3.32 9.88 -7.05
N ARG A 25 -2.21 9.35 -7.57
CA ARG A 25 -1.88 9.39 -9.00
C ARG A 25 -2.93 8.64 -9.84
N LEU A 26 -3.36 7.47 -9.38
CA LEU A 26 -4.41 6.67 -10.01
C LEU A 26 -5.76 7.40 -10.00
N GLY A 27 -6.12 8.03 -8.88
CA GLY A 27 -7.33 8.86 -8.76
C GLY A 27 -7.33 10.03 -9.75
N THR A 28 -6.20 10.72 -9.89
CA THR A 28 -6.04 11.83 -10.85
C THR A 28 -6.20 11.36 -12.29
N LEU A 29 -5.53 10.25 -12.66
CA LEU A 29 -5.60 9.72 -14.02
C LEU A 29 -7.00 9.17 -14.36
N SER A 30 -7.62 8.43 -13.46
CA SER A 30 -8.98 7.90 -13.66
C SER A 30 -10.01 9.01 -13.87
N ALA A 31 -9.96 10.07 -13.05
CA ALA A 31 -10.84 11.23 -13.24
C ALA A 31 -10.66 11.90 -14.62
N GLY A 32 -9.41 12.01 -15.08
CA GLY A 32 -9.09 12.53 -16.41
C GLY A 32 -9.60 11.64 -17.55
N ILE A 33 -9.49 10.32 -17.42
CA ILE A 33 -9.99 9.35 -18.40
C ILE A 33 -11.53 9.35 -18.43
N ASP A 34 -12.16 9.31 -17.27
CA ASP A 34 -13.61 9.28 -17.14
C ASP A 34 -14.24 10.51 -17.81
N THR A 35 -13.66 11.69 -17.57
CA THR A 35 -14.16 12.97 -18.11
C THR A 35 -13.75 13.20 -19.58
N GLY A 36 -12.50 12.86 -19.94
CA GLY A 36 -11.90 13.31 -21.20
C GLY A 36 -11.91 12.28 -22.34
N VAL A 37 -12.09 11.00 -22.03
CA VAL A 37 -11.99 9.92 -23.02
C VAL A 37 -13.30 9.15 -23.10
N THR A 38 -13.91 8.79 -21.97
CA THR A 38 -15.11 7.95 -21.99
C THR A 38 -16.42 8.71 -22.13
N ASP A 39 -16.40 10.04 -21.94
CA ASP A 39 -17.58 10.87 -22.14
C ASP A 39 -17.85 11.06 -23.64
N GLY A 40 -19.03 10.64 -24.09
CA GLY A 40 -19.46 10.72 -25.50
C GLY A 40 -18.80 9.74 -26.48
N TRP A 41 -17.69 9.06 -26.12
CA TRP A 41 -17.05 8.03 -26.95
C TRP A 41 -17.41 6.63 -26.45
N SER A 42 -18.53 6.08 -26.94
CA SER A 42 -19.02 4.76 -26.52
C SER A 42 -19.44 3.84 -27.67
N ASP A 43 -19.77 4.38 -28.84
CA ASP A 43 -20.41 3.63 -29.94
C ASP A 43 -19.42 2.93 -30.90
N SER A 44 -18.20 2.62 -30.44
CA SER A 44 -17.17 1.98 -31.28
C SER A 44 -16.52 0.78 -30.59
N SER A 45 -16.07 -0.20 -31.38
CA SER A 45 -15.30 -1.33 -30.87
C SER A 45 -14.02 -0.91 -30.14
N ALA A 46 -13.40 0.20 -30.58
CA ALA A 46 -12.25 0.79 -29.93
C ALA A 46 -12.59 1.36 -28.53
N ALA A 47 -13.75 2.01 -28.38
CA ALA A 47 -14.21 2.52 -27.10
C ALA A 47 -14.47 1.38 -26.09
N LEU A 48 -15.09 0.28 -26.55
CA LEU A 48 -15.32 -0.91 -25.73
C LEU A 48 -14.00 -1.55 -25.27
N GLU A 49 -13.05 -1.71 -26.18
CA GLU A 49 -11.73 -2.28 -25.86
C GLU A 49 -10.93 -1.37 -24.92
N PHE A 50 -10.99 -0.06 -25.13
CA PHE A 50 -10.38 0.91 -24.22
C PHE A 50 -10.98 0.81 -22.82
N ARG A 51 -12.32 0.75 -22.69
CA ARG A 51 -13.01 0.60 -21.39
C ARG A 51 -12.56 -0.68 -20.68
N ARG A 52 -12.44 -1.79 -21.41
CA ARG A 52 -11.96 -3.07 -20.87
C ARG A 52 -10.54 -2.95 -20.31
N LEU A 53 -9.63 -2.32 -21.06
CA LEU A 53 -8.25 -2.09 -20.60
C LEU A 53 -8.18 -1.13 -19.42
N TYR A 54 -9.02 -0.10 -19.41
CA TYR A 54 -9.14 0.86 -18.33
C TYR A 54 -9.61 0.20 -17.03
N ASP A 55 -10.65 -0.63 -17.08
CA ASP A 55 -11.16 -1.36 -15.92
C ASP A 55 -10.10 -2.36 -15.39
N GLN A 56 -9.40 -3.05 -16.30
CA GLN A 56 -8.30 -3.96 -15.94
C GLN A 56 -7.15 -3.22 -15.25
N TRP A 57 -6.75 -2.07 -15.80
CA TRP A 57 -5.72 -1.21 -15.22
C TRP A 57 -6.13 -0.76 -13.82
N ARG A 58 -7.35 -0.23 -13.66
CA ARG A 58 -7.85 0.27 -12.37
C ARG A 58 -7.84 -0.81 -11.29
N ALA A 59 -8.33 -2.02 -11.61
CA ALA A 59 -8.34 -3.14 -10.68
C ALA A 59 -6.91 -3.57 -10.30
N SER A 60 -6.02 -3.70 -11.28
CA SER A 60 -4.62 -4.11 -11.05
C SER A 60 -3.87 -3.08 -10.20
N SER A 61 -4.05 -1.80 -10.50
CA SER A 61 -3.39 -0.73 -9.76
C SER A 61 -3.89 -0.59 -8.32
N GLN A 62 -5.20 -0.79 -8.07
CA GLN A 62 -5.73 -0.85 -6.71
C GLN A 62 -5.11 -2.00 -5.91
N GLY A 63 -4.92 -3.18 -6.54
CA GLY A 63 -4.27 -4.32 -5.90
C GLY A 63 -2.83 -4.04 -5.46
N VAL A 64 -2.07 -3.28 -6.26
CA VAL A 64 -0.69 -2.88 -5.89
C VAL A 64 -0.68 -1.97 -4.66
N SER A 65 -1.54 -0.95 -4.63
CA SER A 65 -1.62 -0.04 -3.48
C SER A 65 -2.06 -0.77 -2.20
N GLN A 66 -2.99 -1.71 -2.30
CA GLN A 66 -3.40 -2.56 -1.17
C GLN A 66 -2.25 -3.45 -0.68
N ALA A 67 -1.49 -4.06 -1.58
CA ALA A 67 -0.33 -4.87 -1.23
C ALA A 67 0.74 -4.04 -0.50
N LEU A 68 1.05 -2.83 -1.01
CA LEU A 68 1.99 -1.91 -0.37
C LEU A 68 1.52 -1.48 1.02
N ALA A 69 0.24 -1.14 1.19
CA ALA A 69 -0.32 -0.82 2.49
C ALA A 69 -0.20 -2.00 3.47
N GLY A 70 -0.60 -3.20 3.04
CA GLY A 70 -0.51 -4.41 3.85
C GLY A 70 0.92 -4.80 4.24
N MET A 71 1.90 -4.59 3.35
CA MET A 71 3.32 -4.74 3.68
C MET A 71 3.73 -3.77 4.80
N GLY A 72 3.30 -2.51 4.72
CA GLY A 72 3.62 -1.53 5.75
C GLY A 72 2.97 -1.82 7.11
N ASP A 73 1.74 -2.33 7.10
CA ASP A 73 1.04 -2.74 8.32
C ASP A 73 1.72 -3.95 8.96
N LEU A 74 2.05 -4.98 8.17
CA LEU A 74 2.80 -6.15 8.66
C LEU A 74 4.15 -5.75 9.29
N LEU A 75 4.90 -4.87 8.64
CA LEU A 75 6.19 -4.39 9.18
C LEU A 75 6.01 -3.59 10.48
N THR A 76 4.91 -2.85 10.62
CA THR A 76 4.56 -2.15 11.86
C THR A 76 4.27 -3.16 12.97
N ASP A 77 3.42 -4.15 12.71
CA ASP A 77 3.04 -5.18 13.67
C ASP A 77 4.26 -5.97 14.17
N VAL A 78 5.15 -6.36 13.26
CA VAL A 78 6.42 -7.02 13.59
C VAL A 78 7.29 -6.13 14.48
N GLY A 79 7.42 -4.85 14.15
CA GLY A 79 8.16 -3.88 14.96
C GLY A 79 7.60 -3.76 16.39
N THR A 80 6.28 -3.68 16.53
CA THR A 80 5.60 -3.64 17.83
C THR A 80 5.79 -4.92 18.63
N ALA A 81 5.65 -6.09 18.00
CA ALA A 81 5.86 -7.38 18.65
C ALA A 81 7.30 -7.53 19.19
N TYR A 82 8.31 -7.05 18.44
CA TYR A 82 9.69 -7.05 18.91
C TYR A 82 9.89 -6.17 20.15
N GLN A 83 9.33 -4.95 20.16
CA GLN A 83 9.44 -4.05 21.30
C GLN A 83 8.76 -4.62 22.56
N GLN A 84 7.58 -5.24 22.40
CA GLN A 84 6.87 -5.89 23.50
C GLN A 84 7.69 -7.04 24.08
N HIS A 85 8.23 -7.91 23.22
CA HIS A 85 9.07 -9.01 23.64
C HIS A 85 10.32 -8.53 24.41
N GLU A 86 10.96 -7.45 23.97
CA GLU A 86 12.11 -6.86 24.68
C GLU A 86 11.71 -6.30 26.05
N ALA A 87 10.56 -5.64 26.16
CA ALA A 87 10.06 -5.12 27.43
C ALA A 87 9.71 -6.24 28.44
N GLU A 88 9.09 -7.32 27.98
CA GLU A 88 8.80 -8.49 28.82
C GLU A 88 10.07 -9.16 29.35
N MET A 89 11.09 -9.29 28.50
CA MET A 89 12.38 -9.85 28.90
C MET A 89 13.08 -8.97 29.94
N ALA A 90 13.05 -7.65 29.77
CA ALA A 90 13.60 -6.70 30.74
C ALA A 90 12.87 -6.79 32.09
N ALA A 91 11.53 -6.90 32.08
CA ALA A 91 10.73 -7.05 33.30
C ALA A 91 11.05 -8.35 34.05
N ARG A 92 11.23 -9.47 33.34
CA ARG A 92 11.62 -10.76 33.94
C ARG A 92 12.99 -10.69 34.59
N ILE A 93 13.98 -10.08 33.92
CA ILE A 93 15.31 -9.90 34.49
C ILE A 93 15.25 -9.01 35.73
N GLY A 94 14.52 -7.90 35.66
CA GLY A 94 14.33 -6.99 36.80
C GLY A 94 13.63 -7.62 38.00
N ALA A 95 12.83 -8.68 37.79
CA ALA A 95 12.18 -9.43 38.86
C ALA A 95 13.09 -10.51 39.51
N LEU A 96 14.24 -10.82 38.91
CA LEU A 96 15.21 -11.82 39.39
C LEU A 96 16.41 -11.20 40.12
N VAL A 97 16.50 -9.86 40.16
CA VAL A 97 17.56 -9.08 40.81
C VAL A 97 16.96 -8.35 42.02
#